data_AF-A0A853BC77-F1
#
_entry.id   AF-A0A853BC77-F1
#
_cell.length_a   1.000
_cell.length_b   1.000
_cell.length_c   1.000
_cell.angle_alpha   90.00
_cell.angle_beta   90.00
_cell.angle_gamma   90.00
#
_symmetry.space_group_name_H-M   'P 1'
#
loop_
_entity.id
_entity.type
_entity.pdbx_description
1 polymer ?
#
loop_
_entity_poly.entity_id
_entity_poly.type
_entity_poly.pdbx_seq_one_letter_code
_entity_poly.pdbx_strand_id
1 'polypeptide(L)'
;MSAVDLPCYSAGATANVSRAFLRVVDQDVPVGCGSVAVFPGDVLVGDDDGVIVIPRALADDVAEGGDTQERLEEFIGAEVRAGTSLRTAVLGLATLASERIRVPRLAPAIALECRLHSATRYGRTGAEFLVGEVLLFHIRDGLAVEGKIETERLAPIARLAGPAYAALGTITRLQPLEQTPESVL
;
A
#
# COMPACT_ATOMS: atom_id res chain seq x y z
N MET A 1 -13.08 -1.16 -35.59
CA MET A 1 -11.62 -1.13 -35.80
C MET A 1 -11.35 -0.30 -37.03
N SER A 2 -10.65 0.82 -36.85
CA SER A 2 -10.33 1.80 -37.90
C SER A 2 -9.44 1.16 -38.98
N ALA A 3 -9.69 1.48 -40.26
CA ALA A 3 -8.83 1.10 -41.38
C ALA A 3 -7.54 1.94 -41.46
N VAL A 4 -7.37 2.89 -40.53
CA VAL A 4 -6.21 3.78 -40.40
C VAL A 4 -5.63 3.60 -38.99
N ASP A 5 -4.32 3.37 -38.92
CA ASP A 5 -3.56 3.20 -37.68
C ASP A 5 -3.31 4.56 -37.00
N LEU A 6 -4.37 5.20 -36.53
CA LEU A 6 -4.32 6.48 -35.83
C LEU A 6 -4.91 6.32 -34.43
N PRO A 7 -4.14 6.59 -33.36
CA PRO A 7 -4.65 6.59 -31.99
C PRO A 7 -5.83 7.56 -31.84
N CYS A 8 -6.94 7.07 -31.25
CA CYS A 8 -8.15 7.86 -31.07
C CYS A 8 -8.79 7.53 -29.72
N TYR A 9 -9.00 8.57 -28.91
CA TYR A 9 -9.63 8.49 -27.60
C TYR A 9 -10.99 9.18 -27.65
N SER A 10 -12.05 8.46 -27.27
CA SER A 10 -13.39 9.04 -27.17
C SER A 10 -14.22 8.32 -26.11
N ALA A 11 -15.22 9.00 -25.56
CA ALA A 11 -16.19 8.40 -24.64
C ALA A 11 -17.12 7.37 -25.33
N GLY A 12 -17.12 7.32 -26.66
CA GLY A 12 -17.94 6.43 -27.45
C GLY A 12 -17.93 6.75 -28.94
N ALA A 13 -18.54 5.87 -29.73
CA ALA A 13 -18.73 6.05 -31.16
C ALA A 13 -20.20 6.36 -31.48
N THR A 14 -20.43 7.28 -32.42
CA THR A 14 -21.77 7.57 -32.95
C THR A 14 -21.72 7.64 -34.47
N ALA A 15 -22.70 7.05 -35.14
CA ALA A 15 -22.81 7.07 -36.60
C ALA A 15 -23.32 8.41 -37.14
N ASN A 16 -23.93 9.25 -36.29
CA ASN A 16 -24.59 10.49 -36.68
C ASN A 16 -23.92 11.70 -36.02
N VAL A 17 -23.03 12.37 -36.76
CA VAL A 17 -22.59 13.73 -36.45
C VAL A 17 -23.15 14.67 -37.53
N SER A 18 -24.34 15.21 -37.28
CA SER A 18 -24.91 16.21 -38.19
C SER A 18 -24.20 17.54 -38.01
N ARG A 19 -23.66 18.08 -39.12
CA ARG A 19 -23.10 19.45 -39.19
C ARG A 19 -24.12 20.54 -38.89
N ALA A 20 -25.41 20.19 -38.79
CA ALA A 20 -26.45 21.11 -38.31
C ALA A 20 -26.33 21.40 -36.80
N PHE A 21 -25.76 20.49 -36.01
CA PHE A 21 -25.67 20.62 -34.55
C PHE A 21 -24.25 20.84 -34.02
N LEU A 22 -23.22 20.40 -34.76
CA LEU A 22 -21.82 20.58 -34.38
C LEU A 22 -21.10 21.41 -35.45
N ARG A 23 -20.58 22.58 -35.04
CA ARG A 23 -19.72 23.44 -35.85
C ARG A 23 -18.47 23.80 -35.05
N VAL A 24 -17.35 23.92 -35.75
CA VAL A 24 -16.13 24.49 -35.16
C VAL A 24 -16.40 25.98 -34.94
N VAL A 25 -16.26 26.42 -33.70
CA VAL A 25 -16.50 27.81 -33.30
C VAL A 25 -15.20 28.58 -33.07
N ASP A 26 -14.15 27.89 -32.65
CA ASP A 26 -12.84 28.45 -32.38
C ASP A 26 -11.77 27.34 -32.48
N GLN A 27 -10.50 27.73 -32.53
CA GLN A 27 -9.34 26.84 -32.55
C GLN A 27 -8.22 27.43 -31.71
N ASP A 28 -7.39 26.58 -31.09
CA ASP A 28 -6.26 27.01 -30.26
C ASP A 28 -6.69 27.94 -29.11
N VAL A 29 -7.84 27.63 -28.52
CA VAL A 29 -8.33 28.26 -27.29
C VAL A 29 -8.43 27.22 -26.17
N PRO A 30 -8.38 27.64 -24.89
CA PRO A 30 -8.57 26.71 -23.78
C PRO A 30 -9.92 26.02 -23.85
N VAL A 31 -9.94 24.70 -23.61
CA VAL A 31 -11.15 23.88 -23.57
C VAL A 31 -11.29 23.17 -22.24
N GLY A 32 -12.52 23.01 -21.77
CA GLY A 32 -12.85 22.13 -20.66
C GLY A 32 -13.22 20.73 -21.18
N CYS A 33 -12.53 19.69 -20.71
CA CYS A 33 -12.90 18.30 -20.94
C CYS A 33 -13.17 17.65 -19.57
N GLY A 34 -14.45 17.40 -19.26
CA GLY A 34 -14.85 17.00 -17.91
C GLY A 34 -14.52 18.09 -16.89
N SER A 35 -13.77 17.75 -15.85
CA SER A 35 -13.29 18.68 -14.82
C SER A 35 -11.87 19.20 -15.08
N VAL A 36 -11.32 18.98 -16.28
CA VAL A 36 -9.94 19.33 -16.63
C VAL A 36 -9.94 20.46 -17.66
N ALA A 37 -9.13 21.49 -17.43
CA ALA A 37 -8.85 22.52 -18.41
C ALA A 37 -7.63 22.12 -19.24
N VAL A 38 -7.75 22.21 -20.56
CA VAL A 38 -6.67 21.93 -21.52
C VAL A 38 -6.34 23.21 -22.25
N PHE A 39 -5.09 23.65 -22.14
CA PHE A 39 -4.61 24.85 -22.78
C PHE A 39 -3.83 24.52 -24.06
N PRO A 40 -3.86 25.41 -25.06
CA PRO A 40 -3.01 25.25 -26.24
C PRO A 40 -1.52 25.13 -25.85
N GLY A 41 -0.89 24.05 -26.29
CA GLY A 41 0.51 23.74 -26.00
C GLY A 41 0.75 22.87 -24.77
N ASP A 42 -0.29 22.46 -24.05
CA ASP A 42 -0.17 21.38 -23.06
C ASP A 42 0.16 20.06 -23.74
N VAL A 43 0.85 19.17 -23.02
CA VAL A 43 1.23 17.85 -23.52
C VAL A 43 0.13 16.85 -23.18
N LEU A 44 -0.32 16.10 -24.20
CA LEU A 44 -1.28 15.01 -24.03
C LEU A 44 -0.54 13.68 -24.16
N VAL A 45 -0.68 12.82 -23.16
CA VAL A 45 -0.14 11.46 -23.18
C VAL A 45 -1.31 10.51 -23.02
N GLY A 46 -1.38 9.49 -23.88
CA GLY A 46 -2.42 8.48 -23.79
C GLY A 46 -1.87 7.07 -23.98
N ASP A 47 -2.46 6.14 -23.25
CA ASP A 47 -2.18 4.71 -23.26
C ASP A 47 -3.49 3.90 -23.19
N ASP A 48 -3.44 2.65 -22.73
CA ASP A 48 -4.64 1.80 -22.59
C ASP A 48 -5.51 2.18 -21.37
N ASP A 49 -4.97 2.93 -20.40
CA ASP A 49 -5.68 3.39 -19.20
C ASP A 49 -6.41 4.72 -19.44
N GLY A 50 -5.95 5.55 -20.39
CA GLY A 50 -6.67 6.72 -20.83
C GLY A 50 -5.78 7.82 -21.40
N VAL A 51 -6.18 9.08 -21.20
CA VAL A 51 -5.41 10.26 -21.61
C VAL A 51 -5.23 11.17 -20.41
N ILE A 52 -4.00 11.63 -20.21
CA ILE A 52 -3.65 12.65 -19.22
C ILE A 52 -3.25 13.95 -19.91
N VAL A 53 -3.44 15.06 -19.19
CA VAL A 53 -3.08 16.41 -19.61
C VAL A 53 -1.95 16.90 -18.71
N ILE A 54 -0.80 17.21 -19.29
CA ILE A 54 0.36 17.72 -18.58
C ILE A 54 0.52 19.20 -18.96
N PRO A 55 0.33 20.14 -18.01
CA PRO A 55 0.54 21.55 -18.26
C PRO A 55 1.95 21.79 -18.80
N ARG A 56 2.08 22.61 -19.85
CA ARG A 56 3.37 22.84 -20.52
C ARG A 56 4.51 23.22 -19.55
N ALA A 57 4.20 24.03 -18.54
CA ALA A 57 5.18 24.50 -17.56
C ALA A 57 5.71 23.40 -16.62
N LEU A 58 5.02 22.25 -16.54
CA LEU A 58 5.38 21.10 -15.70
C LEU A 58 5.89 19.92 -16.53
N ALA A 59 5.95 20.04 -17.86
CA ALA A 59 6.26 18.91 -18.74
C ALA A 59 7.64 18.32 -18.47
N ASP A 60 8.65 19.16 -18.25
CA ASP A 60 10.01 18.71 -17.96
C ASP A 60 10.11 18.03 -16.58
N ASP A 61 9.49 18.62 -15.55
CA ASP A 61 9.46 18.06 -14.19
C ASP A 61 8.74 16.69 -14.16
N VAL A 62 7.63 16.57 -14.90
CA VAL A 62 6.88 15.32 -15.01
C VAL A 62 7.67 14.27 -15.78
N ALA A 63 8.41 14.66 -16.83
CA ALA A 63 9.26 13.73 -17.57
C ALA A 63 10.41 13.19 -16.71
N GLU A 64 11.08 14.05 -15.94
CA GLU A 64 12.16 13.65 -15.02
C GLU A 64 11.64 12.76 -13.87
N GLY A 65 10.51 13.16 -13.27
CA GLY A 65 9.84 12.35 -12.24
C GLY A 65 9.37 11.00 -12.77
N GLY A 66 8.87 10.97 -14.00
CA GLY A 66 8.45 9.76 -14.71
C GLY A 66 9.59 8.77 -14.92
N ASP A 67 10.76 9.21 -15.42
CA ASP A 67 11.93 8.33 -15.58
C ASP A 67 12.36 7.70 -14.25
N THR A 68 12.36 8.50 -13.18
CA THR A 68 12.72 8.02 -11.84
C THR A 68 11.74 6.96 -11.35
N GLN A 69 10.44 7.19 -11.55
CA GLN A 69 9.38 6.26 -11.16
C GLN A 69 9.43 4.96 -11.96
N GLU A 70 9.59 5.03 -13.28
CA GLU A 70 9.68 3.87 -14.18
C GLU A 70 10.83 2.93 -13.75
N ARG A 71 12.00 3.50 -13.43
CA ARG A 71 13.18 2.74 -12.97
C ARG A 71 12.93 2.06 -11.62
N LEU A 72 12.21 2.72 -10.72
CA LEU A 72 11.82 2.14 -9.44
C LEU A 72 10.83 0.99 -9.64
N GLU A 73 9.83 1.17 -10.50
CA GLU A 73 8.85 0.14 -10.81
C GLU A 73 9.47 -1.07 -11.52
N GLU A 74 10.41 -0.85 -12.44
CA GLU A 74 11.17 -1.92 -13.08
C GLU A 74 11.96 -2.73 -12.04
N PHE A 75 12.66 -2.05 -11.12
CA PHE A 75 13.39 -2.70 -10.04
C PHE A 75 12.47 -3.48 -9.10
N ILE A 76 11.40 -2.86 -8.60
CA ILE A 76 10.41 -3.51 -7.72
C ILE A 76 9.78 -4.71 -8.44
N GLY A 77 9.42 -4.54 -9.72
CA GLY A 77 8.82 -5.59 -10.54
C GLY A 77 9.78 -6.77 -10.76
N ALA A 78 11.08 -6.52 -10.92
CA ALA A 78 12.09 -7.58 -11.00
C ALA A 78 12.23 -8.33 -9.68
N GLU A 79 12.34 -7.62 -8.56
CA GLU A 79 12.42 -8.21 -7.21
C GLU A 79 11.18 -9.06 -6.88
N VAL A 80 9.99 -8.54 -7.16
CA VAL A 80 8.74 -9.28 -6.90
C VAL A 80 8.66 -10.55 -7.76
N ARG A 81 9.08 -10.49 -9.04
CA ARG A 81 9.16 -11.68 -9.92
C ARG A 81 10.19 -12.69 -9.44
N ALA A 82 11.28 -12.24 -8.81
CA ALA A 82 12.27 -13.10 -8.17
C ALA A 82 11.77 -13.74 -6.85
N GLY A 83 10.55 -13.41 -6.41
CA GLY A 83 9.93 -13.92 -5.19
C GLY A 83 10.21 -13.08 -3.95
N THR A 84 10.87 -11.92 -4.09
CA THR A 84 11.08 -10.98 -3.01
C THR A 84 9.75 -10.31 -2.64
N SER A 85 9.45 -10.21 -1.34
CA SER A 85 8.25 -9.49 -0.91
C SER A 85 8.40 -7.98 -1.12
N LEU A 86 7.32 -7.28 -1.45
CA LEU A 86 7.30 -5.81 -1.59
C LEU A 86 7.92 -5.07 -0.39
N ARG A 87 7.75 -5.61 0.83
CA ARG A 87 8.31 -5.04 2.06
C ARG A 87 9.85 -5.04 2.05
N THR A 88 10.46 -6.07 1.45
CA THR A 88 11.91 -6.17 1.34
C THR A 88 12.40 -5.32 0.17
N ALA A 89 11.72 -5.38 -0.98
CA ALA A 89 12.11 -4.63 -2.18
C ALA A 89 12.05 -3.11 -1.98
N VAL A 90 11.02 -2.60 -1.28
CA VAL A 90 10.81 -1.15 -1.13
C VAL A 90 11.40 -0.59 0.16
N LEU A 91 11.26 -1.31 1.28
CA LEU A 91 11.67 -0.79 2.61
C LEU A 91 13.02 -1.34 3.08
N GLY A 92 13.68 -2.20 2.29
CA GLY A 92 14.96 -2.82 2.66
C GLY A 92 14.87 -3.72 3.89
N LEU A 93 13.66 -4.18 4.26
CA LEU A 93 13.47 -4.98 5.46
C LEU A 93 13.87 -6.44 5.20
N ALA A 94 14.92 -6.89 5.90
CA ALA A 94 15.38 -8.27 5.84
C ALA A 94 14.31 -9.24 6.36
N THR A 95 14.15 -10.35 5.64
CA THR A 95 13.23 -11.43 5.97
C THR A 95 13.97 -12.73 6.28
N LEU A 96 13.32 -13.58 7.06
CA LEU A 96 13.75 -14.94 7.37
C LEU A 96 12.62 -15.89 6.99
N ALA A 97 12.97 -17.11 6.57
CA ALA A 97 11.98 -18.14 6.28
C ALA A 97 11.18 -18.52 7.54
N SER A 98 9.90 -18.83 7.33
CA SER A 98 9.01 -19.38 8.34
C SER A 98 9.02 -20.92 8.27
N GLU A 99 8.73 -21.59 9.38
CA GLU A 99 8.80 -23.05 9.54
C GLU A 99 7.47 -23.77 9.26
N ARG A 100 6.34 -23.16 9.63
CA ARG A 100 4.99 -23.73 9.53
C ARG A 100 4.16 -23.12 8.41
N ILE A 101 4.50 -21.92 7.93
CA ILE A 101 3.78 -21.21 6.87
C ILE A 101 4.71 -20.75 5.74
N ARG A 102 4.14 -20.47 4.57
CA ARG A 102 4.89 -19.99 3.39
C ARG A 102 5.30 -18.52 3.49
N VAL A 103 4.59 -17.72 4.29
CA VAL A 103 4.83 -16.28 4.38
C VAL A 103 6.10 -16.06 5.19
N PRO A 104 7.14 -15.41 4.64
CA PRO A 104 8.36 -15.16 5.39
C PRO A 104 8.11 -14.14 6.51
N ARG A 105 8.82 -14.28 7.61
CA ARG A 105 8.81 -13.30 8.70
C ARG A 105 9.86 -12.24 8.46
N LEU A 106 9.68 -11.07 9.05
CA LEU A 106 10.80 -10.15 9.23
C LEU A 106 11.83 -10.80 10.19
N ALA A 107 12.98 -10.17 10.38
CA ALA A 107 13.92 -10.54 11.44
C ALA A 107 13.74 -9.74 12.76
N PRO A 108 12.54 -9.61 13.37
CA PRO A 108 12.37 -8.87 14.62
C PRO A 108 12.75 -9.73 15.84
N ALA A 109 12.67 -9.12 17.03
CA ALA A 109 12.87 -9.81 18.30
C ALA A 109 11.85 -10.92 18.58
N ILE A 110 10.60 -10.78 18.10
CA ILE A 110 9.53 -11.78 18.20
C ILE A 110 8.71 -11.78 16.90
N ALA A 111 8.38 -12.96 16.38
CA ALA A 111 7.45 -13.11 15.26
C ALA A 111 6.48 -14.28 15.50
N LEU A 112 5.26 -14.14 14.99
CA LEU A 112 4.22 -15.16 15.08
C LEU A 112 3.95 -15.74 13.70
N GLU A 113 4.00 -17.05 13.58
CA GLU A 113 3.44 -17.73 12.43
C GLU A 113 1.97 -18.01 12.70
N CYS A 114 1.11 -17.40 11.89
CA CYS A 114 -0.33 -17.48 12.08
C CYS A 114 -1.02 -18.10 10.86
N ARG A 115 -2.08 -18.86 11.10
CA ARG A 115 -3.06 -19.24 10.10
C ARG A 115 -4.31 -18.39 10.28
N LEU A 116 -4.85 -17.85 9.18
CA LEU A 116 -6.11 -17.12 9.24
C LEU A 116 -7.24 -18.07 9.68
N HIS A 117 -7.95 -17.70 10.73
CA HIS A 117 -9.13 -18.41 11.21
C HIS A 117 -10.40 -17.79 10.62
N SER A 118 -10.58 -16.48 10.77
CA SER A 118 -11.75 -15.76 10.23
C SER A 118 -11.45 -14.27 9.97
N ALA A 119 -12.23 -13.67 9.07
CA ALA A 119 -12.20 -12.25 8.76
C ALA A 119 -13.63 -11.70 8.77
N THR A 120 -13.85 -10.56 9.43
CA THR A 120 -15.18 -9.92 9.50
C THR A 120 -15.05 -8.45 9.16
N ARG A 121 -15.85 -7.99 8.20
CA ARG A 121 -15.89 -6.59 7.77
C ARG A 121 -16.69 -5.73 8.74
N TYR A 122 -16.18 -4.55 9.02
CA TYR A 122 -16.82 -3.54 9.86
C TYR A 122 -16.99 -2.22 9.10
N GLY A 123 -18.19 -1.67 9.18
CA GLY A 123 -18.54 -0.40 8.56
C GLY A 123 -18.55 -0.44 7.03
N ARG A 124 -18.62 0.75 6.43
CA ARG A 124 -18.65 0.95 4.96
C ARG A 124 -17.29 1.33 4.38
N THR A 125 -16.28 1.51 5.23
CA THR A 125 -14.94 1.96 4.86
C THR A 125 -14.01 0.81 4.49
N GLY A 126 -14.46 -0.43 4.61
CA GLY A 126 -13.67 -1.62 4.29
C GLY A 126 -12.75 -2.10 5.42
N ALA A 127 -12.94 -1.65 6.66
CA ALA A 127 -12.19 -2.17 7.80
C ALA A 127 -12.51 -3.65 8.04
N GLU A 128 -11.49 -4.45 8.34
CA GLU A 128 -11.63 -5.88 8.63
C GLU A 128 -11.00 -6.23 9.98
N PHE A 129 -11.74 -7.00 10.79
CA PHE A 129 -11.22 -7.65 11.97
C PHE A 129 -10.80 -9.08 11.60
N LEU A 130 -9.54 -9.41 11.88
CA LEU A 130 -8.97 -10.71 11.55
C LEU A 130 -8.67 -11.48 12.82
N VAL A 131 -9.13 -12.74 12.87
CA VAL A 131 -8.76 -13.69 13.92
C VAL A 131 -7.80 -14.70 13.29
N GLY A 132 -6.64 -14.86 13.91
CA GLY A 132 -5.62 -15.82 13.49
C GLY A 132 -5.31 -16.83 14.59
N GLU A 133 -5.08 -18.07 14.21
CA GLU A 133 -4.52 -19.11 15.07
C GLU A 133 -3.00 -19.03 15.04
N VAL A 134 -2.37 -18.91 16.21
CA VAL A 134 -0.90 -18.91 16.31
C VAL A 134 -0.39 -20.35 16.27
N LEU A 135 0.42 -20.65 15.26
CA LEU A 135 1.03 -21.98 15.04
C LEU A 135 2.42 -22.09 15.67
N LEU A 136 3.20 -21.01 15.65
CA LEU A 136 4.57 -20.99 16.18
C LEU A 136 4.98 -19.57 16.61
N PHE A 137 5.74 -19.49 17.70
CA PHE A 137 6.42 -18.27 18.15
C PHE A 137 7.91 -18.37 17.82
N HIS A 138 8.43 -17.41 17.07
CA HIS A 138 9.86 -17.17 16.95
C HIS A 138 10.24 -16.13 18.00
N ILE A 139 11.15 -16.48 18.90
CA ILE A 139 11.61 -15.60 19.96
C ILE A 139 13.13 -15.54 19.89
N ARG A 140 13.69 -14.32 19.86
CA ARG A 140 15.14 -14.10 19.88
C ARG A 140 15.77 -14.72 21.13
N ASP A 141 16.95 -15.31 20.97
CA ASP A 141 17.68 -15.94 22.07
C ASP A 141 17.86 -15.00 23.26
N GLY A 142 17.66 -15.56 24.46
CA GLY A 142 17.73 -14.84 25.73
C GLY A 142 16.55 -13.90 26.00
N LEU A 143 15.58 -13.75 25.09
CA LEU A 143 14.42 -12.90 25.33
C LEU A 143 13.32 -13.57 26.15
N ALA A 144 13.27 -14.91 26.13
CA ALA A 144 12.40 -15.69 27.00
C ALA A 144 13.18 -16.25 28.20
N VAL A 145 12.67 -16.02 29.40
CA VAL A 145 13.17 -16.56 30.67
C VAL A 145 12.01 -17.24 31.37
N GLU A 146 12.17 -18.51 31.73
CA GLU A 146 11.13 -19.31 32.41
C GLU A 146 9.77 -19.32 31.67
N GLY A 147 9.81 -19.34 30.34
CA GLY A 147 8.61 -19.31 29.49
C GLY A 147 7.90 -17.96 29.42
N LYS A 148 8.47 -16.90 29.99
CA LYS A 148 7.96 -15.52 29.93
C LYS A 148 8.88 -14.64 29.10
N ILE A 149 8.29 -13.68 28.40
CA ILE A 149 9.05 -12.68 27.64
C ILE A 149 9.56 -11.60 28.59
N GLU A 150 10.87 -11.36 28.57
CA GLU A 150 11.48 -10.24 29.27
C GLU A 150 11.16 -8.92 28.56
N THR A 151 10.12 -8.23 29.04
CA THR A 151 9.56 -7.02 28.40
C THR A 151 10.59 -5.91 28.21
N GLU A 152 11.46 -5.69 29.21
CA GLU A 152 12.54 -4.69 29.12
C GLU A 152 13.53 -5.00 27.99
N ARG A 153 13.84 -6.29 27.78
CA ARG A 153 14.73 -6.74 26.70
C ARG A 153 14.03 -6.78 25.33
N LEU A 154 12.70 -6.90 25.32
CA LEU A 154 11.90 -6.80 24.10
C LEU A 154 11.90 -5.36 23.58
N ALA A 155 11.84 -4.38 24.49
CA ALA A 155 11.78 -2.95 24.21
C ALA A 155 10.73 -2.60 23.11
N PRO A 156 9.45 -2.99 23.29
CA PRO A 156 8.41 -2.71 22.30
C PRO A 156 8.10 -1.21 22.22
N ILE A 157 7.63 -0.78 21.05
CA ILE A 157 7.07 0.54 20.84
C ILE A 157 5.54 0.48 20.84
N ALA A 158 4.90 1.46 21.47
CA ALA A 158 3.46 1.63 21.48
C ALA A 158 3.04 2.74 20.50
N ARG A 159 1.98 2.51 19.72
CA ARG A 159 1.36 3.54 18.89
C ARG A 159 0.46 4.42 19.75
N LEU A 160 0.59 5.75 19.60
CA LEU A 160 -0.27 6.73 20.24
C LEU A 160 -1.19 7.41 19.19
N ALA A 161 -2.03 8.34 19.66
CA ALA A 161 -2.87 9.15 18.78
C ALA A 161 -2.01 9.97 17.79
N GLY A 162 -2.45 10.03 16.53
CA GLY A 162 -1.69 10.66 15.45
C GLY A 162 -0.45 9.85 15.05
N PRO A 163 0.58 10.49 14.46
CA PRO A 163 1.84 9.84 14.08
C PRO A 163 2.84 9.73 15.25
N ALA A 164 2.35 9.65 16.50
CA ALA A 164 3.18 9.59 17.69
C ALA A 164 3.37 8.15 18.19
N TYR A 165 4.55 7.88 18.77
CA TYR A 165 4.92 6.58 19.33
C TYR A 165 5.62 6.76 20.68
N ALA A 166 5.49 5.78 21.55
CA ALA A 166 6.17 5.74 22.85
C ALA A 166 7.02 4.48 23.00
N ALA A 167 8.18 4.62 23.62
CA ALA A 167 8.95 3.50 24.16
C ALA A 167 8.39 3.07 25.52
N LEU A 168 8.96 2.01 26.11
CA LEU A 168 8.68 1.64 27.49
C LEU A 168 9.07 2.79 28.44
N GLY A 169 8.14 3.15 29.33
CA GLY A 169 8.42 4.00 30.49
C GLY A 169 8.86 3.17 31.70
N THR A 170 8.64 3.70 32.90
CA THR A 170 8.90 2.98 34.15
C THR A 170 8.01 1.74 34.27
N ILE A 171 8.61 0.57 34.51
CA ILE A 171 7.90 -0.68 34.74
C ILE A 171 7.89 -1.00 36.24
N THR A 172 6.70 -1.22 36.78
CA THR A 172 6.49 -1.68 38.16
C THR A 172 5.92 -3.10 38.13
N ARG A 173 6.59 -4.05 38.79
CA ARG A 173 6.08 -5.42 38.94
C ARG A 173 5.18 -5.49 40.17
N LEU A 174 3.92 -5.87 39.96
CA LEU A 174 2.98 -6.14 41.04
C LEU A 174 3.15 -7.59 41.51
N GLN A 175 3.04 -7.83 42.81
CA GLN A 175 2.91 -9.19 43.33
C GLN A 175 1.57 -9.77 42.88
N PRO A 176 1.55 -10.99 42.30
CA PRO A 176 0.30 -11.70 42.06
C PRO A 176 -0.44 -11.85 43.40
N LEU A 177 -1.70 -11.43 43.44
CA LEU A 177 -2.58 -11.75 44.56
C LEU A 177 -3.02 -13.21 44.39
N GLU A 178 -2.87 -14.02 45.44
CA GLU A 178 -3.48 -15.34 45.46
C GLU A 178 -5.00 -15.18 45.30
N GLN A 179 -5.58 -15.90 44.33
CA GLN A 179 -7.03 -15.87 44.12
C GLN A 179 -7.72 -16.44 45.35
N THR A 180 -8.61 -15.66 45.97
CA THR A 180 -9.45 -16.14 47.06
C THR A 180 -10.50 -17.14 46.52
N PRO A 181 -10.95 -18.11 47.32
CA PRO A 181 -11.89 -19.16 46.90
C PRO A 181 -13.21 -18.65 46.29
N GLU A 182 -13.61 -17.40 46.55
CA GLU A 182 -14.84 -16.79 46.01
C GLU A 182 -14.76 -16.38 44.54
N SER A 183 -13.60 -16.53 43.89
CA SER A 183 -13.38 -16.08 42.50
C SER A 183 -13.46 -17.19 41.44
N VAL A 184 -13.95 -18.37 41.82
CA VAL A 184 -14.28 -19.47 40.90
C VAL A 184 -15.79 -19.60 40.79
N LEU A 185 -16.40 -18.92 39.81
CA LEU A 185 -17.71 -19.26 39.26
C LEU A 185 -17.52 -19.84 37.86
#